data_AF-X1SPH1-F1
#
_entry.id   AF-X1SPH1-F1
#
_cell.length_a   1.000
_cell.length_b   1.000
_cell.length_c   1.000
_cell.angle_alpha   90.00
_cell.angle_beta   90.00
_cell.angle_gamma   90.00
#
_symmetry.space_group_name_H-M   'P 1'
#
loop_
_entity.id
_entity.type
_entity.pdbx_description
1 polymer ?
#
loop_
_entity_poly.entity_id
_entity_poly.type
_entity_poly.pdbx_seq_one_letter_code
_entity_poly.pdbx_strand_id
1 'polypeptide(L)'
;MVKISSDLIKIVKSPIISCSRRTDIPAFLMDWVIKRIQIGYVDVFNPFNRKQVSRVSLKPEDVRCWVWWSKNFKEWIKNYERNTQVFKSYRGHYFQFTINSPSELEQNLNISLEKRFDQLQWIIDEFGLTSVSFRFDPIIIYKKKDENRIKSNLDKFEYIIEKVSALGLKEMIFSFATIYTKVNNRMKARGFIPLDPSFSKKKEILNKLLKICTKYEMQMKACCQPGLLEINGIEQAHCVDANKIEQIIG
;
A
#
# COMPACT_ATOMS: atom_id res chain seq x y z
N MET A 1 34.71 4.23 -3.33
CA MET A 1 34.50 3.23 -4.40
C MET A 1 34.80 1.86 -3.78
N VAL A 2 33.78 1.16 -3.29
CA VAL A 2 33.98 -0.16 -2.65
C VAL A 2 34.08 -1.19 -3.78
N LYS A 3 35.25 -1.80 -3.93
CA LYS A 3 35.45 -2.99 -4.77
C LYS A 3 34.55 -4.09 -4.23
N ILE A 4 33.45 -4.37 -4.93
CA ILE A 4 32.63 -5.55 -4.67
C ILE A 4 33.42 -6.72 -5.27
N SER A 5 33.96 -7.57 -4.39
CA SER A 5 34.51 -8.88 -4.73
C SER A 5 33.54 -9.61 -5.67
N SER A 6 34.04 -10.16 -6.77
CA SER A 6 33.28 -10.93 -7.77
C SER A 6 32.86 -12.31 -7.26
N ASP A 7 32.58 -12.45 -5.97
CA ASP A 7 31.91 -13.61 -5.43
C ASP A 7 30.49 -13.63 -6.01
N LEU A 8 30.19 -14.69 -6.75
CA LEU A 8 28.93 -14.92 -7.46
C LEU A 8 27.73 -14.43 -6.65
N ILE A 9 27.22 -13.24 -6.98
CA ILE A 9 26.04 -12.69 -6.31
C ILE A 9 24.91 -13.66 -6.58
N LYS A 10 24.48 -14.39 -5.54
CA LYS A 10 23.41 -15.38 -5.63
C LYS A 10 22.17 -14.73 -6.25
N ILE A 11 21.74 -15.26 -7.39
CA ILE A 11 20.48 -14.87 -8.01
C ILE A 11 19.34 -15.50 -7.23
N VAL A 12 18.49 -14.65 -6.67
CA VAL A 12 17.25 -15.01 -5.99
C VAL A 12 16.14 -14.97 -7.02
N LYS A 13 15.46 -16.11 -7.19
CA LYS A 13 14.24 -16.24 -7.98
C LYS A 13 13.05 -16.18 -7.04
N SER A 14 12.03 -15.41 -7.39
CA SER A 14 10.82 -15.31 -6.59
C SER A 14 9.61 -15.13 -7.50
N PRO A 15 8.59 -15.99 -7.39
CA PRO A 15 7.41 -15.92 -8.25
C PRO A 15 6.59 -14.64 -8.00
N ILE A 16 6.81 -13.95 -6.88
CA ILE A 16 6.08 -12.74 -6.50
C ILE A 16 7.07 -11.63 -6.17
N ILE A 17 7.00 -10.52 -6.90
CA ILE A 17 7.75 -9.31 -6.57
C ILE A 17 6.83 -8.32 -5.86
N SER A 18 7.03 -8.16 -4.55
CA SER A 18 6.39 -7.08 -3.78
C SER A 18 7.22 -5.80 -3.90
N CYS A 19 6.78 -4.91 -4.78
CA CYS A 19 7.41 -3.64 -5.05
C CYS A 19 6.77 -2.55 -4.18
N SER A 20 7.57 -1.63 -3.62
CA SER A 20 7.11 -0.42 -2.91
C SER A 20 6.92 -0.50 -1.37
N ARG A 21 7.56 -1.46 -0.68
CA ARG A 21 7.53 -1.50 0.82
C ARG A 21 8.37 -0.43 1.53
N ARG A 22 9.34 0.19 0.85
CA ARG A 22 10.29 1.17 1.45
C ARG A 22 10.06 2.61 0.99
N THR A 23 9.53 2.76 -0.22
CA THR A 23 9.26 4.03 -0.91
C THR A 23 8.13 3.75 -1.89
N ASP A 24 7.31 4.75 -2.20
CA ASP A 24 6.23 4.63 -3.17
C ASP A 24 6.81 4.53 -4.61
N ILE A 25 7.24 3.33 -5.01
CA ILE A 25 7.88 3.09 -6.31
C ILE A 25 6.92 3.39 -7.47
N PRO A 26 5.64 2.94 -7.46
CA PRO A 26 4.69 3.28 -8.52
C PRO A 26 4.49 4.78 -8.73
N ALA A 27 4.56 5.58 -7.65
CA ALA A 27 4.42 7.03 -7.76
C ALA A 27 5.68 7.75 -8.26
N PHE A 28 6.89 7.22 -7.99
CA PHE A 28 8.13 8.00 -8.12
C PHE A 28 9.22 7.39 -9.00
N LEU A 29 9.22 6.08 -9.25
CA LEU A 29 10.41 5.37 -9.76
C LEU A 29 10.10 4.40 -10.91
N MET A 30 8.99 4.57 -11.62
CA MET A 30 8.57 3.62 -12.66
C MET A 30 9.52 3.57 -13.87
N ASP A 31 10.08 4.69 -14.31
CA ASP A 31 11.10 4.68 -15.37
C ASP A 31 12.33 3.84 -14.98
N TRP A 32 12.72 3.88 -13.69
CA TRP A 32 13.79 3.04 -13.17
C TRP A 32 13.38 1.57 -13.14
N VAL A 33 12.15 1.25 -12.74
CA VAL A 33 11.63 -0.13 -12.75
C VAL A 33 11.68 -0.72 -14.15
N ILE A 34 11.21 0.00 -15.18
CA ILE A 34 11.25 -0.47 -16.57
C ILE A 34 12.68 -0.79 -17.01
N LYS A 35 13.64 0.10 -16.70
CA LYS A 35 15.07 -0.16 -16.98
C LYS A 35 15.57 -1.41 -16.28
N ARG A 36 15.16 -1.67 -15.03
CA ARG A 36 15.55 -2.89 -14.30
C ARG A 36 14.93 -4.15 -14.90
N ILE A 37 13.67 -4.08 -15.36
CA ILE A 37 13.01 -5.18 -16.07
C ILE A 37 13.76 -5.51 -17.36
N GLN A 38 14.14 -4.50 -18.16
CA GLN A 38 14.93 -4.69 -19.39
C GLN A 38 16.30 -5.33 -19.11
N ILE A 39 16.95 -4.96 -18.01
CA ILE A 39 18.20 -5.60 -17.55
C ILE A 39 17.97 -7.02 -17.02
N GLY A 40 16.75 -7.34 -16.57
CA GLY A 40 16.34 -8.67 -16.10
C GLY A 40 16.62 -8.94 -14.62
N TYR A 41 17.12 -7.97 -13.84
CA TYR A 41 17.36 -8.15 -12.40
C TYR A 41 17.41 -6.82 -11.63
N VAL A 42 17.32 -6.89 -10.30
CA VAL A 42 17.58 -5.78 -9.38
C VAL A 42 18.41 -6.23 -8.19
N ASP A 43 19.37 -5.40 -7.77
CA ASP A 43 20.17 -5.66 -6.57
C ASP A 43 19.49 -5.02 -5.36
N VAL A 44 19.24 -5.82 -4.32
CA VAL A 44 18.53 -5.42 -3.10
C VAL A 44 19.42 -5.59 -1.88
N PHE A 45 19.63 -4.51 -1.14
CA PHE A 45 20.35 -4.53 0.13
C PHE A 45 19.46 -5.08 1.25
N ASN A 46 20.03 -5.98 2.05
CA ASN A 46 19.43 -6.39 3.33
C ASN A 46 19.34 -5.15 4.25
N PRO A 47 18.15 -4.84 4.82
CA PRO A 47 17.98 -3.64 5.63
C PRO A 47 18.74 -3.69 6.97
N PHE A 48 19.05 -4.89 7.47
CA PHE A 48 19.79 -5.11 8.71
C PHE A 48 21.30 -5.22 8.48
N ASN A 49 21.72 -5.72 7.31
CA ASN A 49 23.14 -5.82 6.94
C ASN A 49 23.37 -5.31 5.51
N ARG A 50 23.79 -4.04 5.38
CA ARG A 50 24.02 -3.41 4.06
C ARG A 50 25.14 -4.03 3.24
N LYS A 51 26.03 -4.83 3.84
CA LYS A 51 27.06 -5.58 3.10
C LYS A 51 26.47 -6.78 2.36
N GLN A 52 25.29 -7.26 2.78
CA GLN A 52 24.60 -8.34 2.09
C GLN A 52 23.71 -7.77 0.98
N VAL A 53 24.05 -8.14 -0.25
CA VAL A 53 23.33 -7.77 -1.46
C VAL A 53 22.77 -9.04 -2.10
N SER A 54 21.48 -9.05 -2.38
CA SER A 54 20.83 -10.12 -3.15
C SER A 54 20.49 -9.60 -4.53
N ARG A 55 20.84 -10.36 -5.56
CA ARG A 55 20.38 -10.09 -6.94
C ARG A 55 19.06 -10.80 -7.16
N VAL A 56 17.98 -10.06 -7.35
CA VAL A 56 16.65 -10.61 -7.58
C VAL A 56 16.38 -10.64 -9.08
N SER A 57 16.04 -11.82 -9.62
CA SER A 57 15.61 -11.93 -11.02
C SER A 57 14.29 -11.20 -11.22
N LEU A 58 14.18 -10.47 -12.32
CA LEU A 58 12.96 -9.80 -12.76
C LEU A 58 12.43 -10.41 -14.07
N LYS A 59 13.00 -11.52 -14.53
CA LYS A 59 12.61 -12.14 -15.78
C LYS A 59 11.22 -12.78 -15.66
N PRO A 60 10.39 -12.76 -16.72
CA PRO A 60 9.04 -13.33 -16.68
C PRO A 60 8.98 -14.81 -16.31
N GLU A 61 9.99 -15.61 -16.67
CA GLU A 61 10.06 -17.03 -16.29
C GLU A 61 10.26 -17.25 -14.78
N ASP A 62 10.83 -16.27 -14.07
CA ASP A 62 11.10 -16.34 -12.64
C ASP A 62 10.03 -15.61 -11.80
N VAL A 63 9.29 -14.67 -12.40
CA VAL A 63 8.30 -13.81 -11.75
C VAL A 63 6.92 -14.01 -12.39
N ARG A 64 5.97 -14.57 -11.63
CA ARG A 64 4.58 -14.69 -12.10
C ARG A 64 3.79 -13.41 -11.84
N CYS A 65 3.86 -12.86 -10.63
CA CYS A 65 3.00 -11.75 -10.21
C CYS A 65 3.80 -10.58 -9.62
N TRP A 66 3.44 -9.36 -10.00
CA TRP A 66 3.93 -8.15 -9.35
C TRP A 66 2.88 -7.58 -8.40
N VAL A 67 3.28 -7.30 -7.17
CA VAL A 67 2.44 -6.58 -6.20
C VAL A 67 2.92 -5.13 -6.10
N TRP A 68 2.05 -4.19 -6.45
CA TRP A 68 2.33 -2.76 -6.47
C TRP A 68 1.64 -2.05 -5.32
N TRP A 69 2.36 -1.25 -4.56
CA TRP A 69 1.80 -0.49 -3.43
C TRP A 69 1.93 0.99 -3.69
N SER A 70 0.82 1.72 -3.64
CA SER A 70 0.86 3.17 -3.86
C SER A 70 -0.33 3.91 -3.25
N LYS A 71 -0.12 5.21 -3.03
CA LYS A 71 -1.22 6.18 -2.87
C LYS A 71 -1.54 6.92 -4.17
N ASN A 72 -0.71 6.79 -5.21
CA ASN A 72 -0.87 7.50 -6.48
C ASN A 72 -0.28 6.68 -7.64
N PHE A 73 -1.15 6.06 -8.43
CA PHE A 73 -0.74 5.21 -9.56
C PHE A 73 -0.53 5.98 -10.87
N LYS A 74 -0.58 7.31 -10.88
CA LYS A 74 -0.46 8.12 -12.12
C LYS A 74 0.75 7.73 -12.98
N GLU A 75 1.95 7.71 -12.38
CA GLU A 75 3.17 7.40 -13.12
C GLU A 75 3.27 5.91 -13.49
N TRP A 76 2.64 5.04 -12.72
CA TRP A 76 2.51 3.62 -13.05
C TRP A 76 1.64 3.41 -14.28
N ILE A 77 0.45 4.00 -14.31
CA ILE A 77 -0.51 3.90 -15.44
C ILE A 77 0.14 4.41 -16.72
N LYS A 78 0.72 5.61 -16.68
CA LYS A 78 1.46 6.20 -17.80
C LYS A 78 2.59 5.30 -18.32
N ASN A 79 3.29 4.60 -17.43
CA ASN A 79 4.35 3.67 -17.83
C ASN A 79 3.80 2.36 -18.38
N TYR A 80 2.68 1.86 -17.84
CA TYR A 80 1.97 0.70 -18.36
C TYR A 80 1.51 0.93 -19.80
N GLU A 81 0.83 2.06 -20.07
CA GLU A 81 0.34 2.40 -21.42
C GLU A 81 1.48 2.49 -22.44
N ARG A 82 2.65 3.02 -22.04
CA ARG A 82 3.83 3.14 -22.91
C ARG A 82 4.56 1.82 -23.13
N ASN A 83 4.46 0.88 -22.20
CA ASN A 83 5.26 -0.34 -22.17
C ASN A 83 4.39 -1.59 -21.98
N THR A 84 3.17 -1.60 -22.51
CA THR A 84 2.15 -2.61 -22.19
C THR A 84 2.65 -4.04 -22.40
N GLN A 85 3.44 -4.29 -23.46
CA GLN A 85 4.01 -5.60 -23.74
C GLN A 85 4.98 -6.09 -22.65
N VAL A 86 5.72 -5.18 -22.01
CA VAL A 86 6.61 -5.51 -20.89
C VAL A 86 5.79 -6.01 -19.71
N PHE A 87 4.70 -5.33 -19.37
CA PHE A 87 3.83 -5.73 -18.26
C PHE A 87 3.07 -7.02 -18.57
N LYS A 88 2.50 -7.15 -19.78
CA LYS A 88 1.80 -8.36 -20.23
C LYS A 88 2.70 -9.60 -20.37
N SER A 89 4.02 -9.45 -20.31
CA SER A 89 4.95 -10.59 -20.23
C SER A 89 4.84 -11.34 -18.89
N TYR A 90 4.37 -10.68 -17.84
CA TYR A 90 4.10 -11.30 -16.53
C TYR A 90 2.68 -11.85 -16.48
N ARG A 91 2.45 -12.86 -15.62
CA ARG A 91 1.13 -13.51 -15.50
C ARG A 91 0.09 -12.63 -14.82
N GLY A 92 0.51 -11.71 -13.95
CA GLY A 92 -0.45 -10.87 -13.25
C GLY A 92 0.16 -9.68 -12.51
N HIS A 93 -0.73 -8.75 -12.18
CA HIS A 93 -0.44 -7.56 -11.38
C HIS A 93 -1.49 -7.44 -10.28
N TYR A 94 -1.03 -7.18 -9.06
CA TYR A 94 -1.86 -7.04 -7.88
C TYR A 94 -1.60 -5.68 -7.22
N PHE A 95 -2.64 -4.90 -6.99
CA PHE A 95 -2.56 -3.50 -6.60
C PHE A 95 -3.05 -3.29 -5.17
N GLN A 96 -2.13 -2.86 -4.31
CA GLN A 96 -2.40 -2.40 -2.96
C GLN A 96 -2.59 -0.89 -2.99
N PHE A 97 -3.82 -0.45 -3.21
CA PHE A 97 -4.15 0.97 -3.39
C PHE A 97 -4.62 1.58 -2.07
N THR A 98 -3.78 2.45 -1.52
CA THR A 98 -4.10 3.19 -0.30
C THR A 98 -4.81 4.52 -0.62
N ILE A 99 -6.08 4.64 -0.23
CA ILE A 99 -6.87 5.87 -0.38
C ILE A 99 -7.32 6.35 1.01
N ASN A 100 -6.52 7.20 1.65
CA ASN A 100 -6.90 7.92 2.87
C ASN A 100 -7.42 9.33 2.57
N SER A 101 -8.06 9.95 3.55
CA SER A 101 -8.39 11.37 3.52
C SER A 101 -7.12 12.24 3.40
N PRO A 102 -7.15 13.34 2.63
CA PRO A 102 -6.07 14.31 2.59
C PRO A 102 -5.72 14.80 4.00
N SER A 103 -4.42 14.92 4.30
CA SER A 103 -3.96 15.27 5.63
C SER A 103 -2.69 16.11 5.56
N GLU A 104 -2.55 17.04 6.51
CA GLU A 104 -1.34 17.84 6.69
C GLU A 104 -0.09 17.00 7.02
N LEU A 105 -0.27 15.73 7.37
CA LEU A 105 0.83 14.79 7.56
C LEU A 105 1.51 14.38 6.23
N GLU A 106 0.84 14.53 5.09
CA GLU A 106 1.27 14.03 3.77
C GLU A 106 1.27 15.13 2.70
N GLN A 107 1.88 16.29 2.98
CA GLN A 107 1.92 17.45 2.08
C GLN A 107 2.49 17.19 0.68
N ASN A 108 3.27 16.12 0.49
CA ASN A 108 3.85 15.78 -0.81
C ASN A 108 2.93 14.89 -1.68
N LEU A 109 1.79 14.45 -1.16
CA LEU A 109 0.79 13.73 -1.92
C LEU A 109 -0.12 14.72 -2.67
N ASN A 110 0.41 15.28 -3.75
CA ASN A 110 -0.25 16.31 -4.55
C ASN A 110 -1.23 15.71 -5.58
N ILE A 111 -2.24 14.98 -5.10
CA ILE A 111 -3.30 14.42 -5.93
C ILE A 111 -4.63 14.43 -5.17
N SER A 112 -5.71 14.80 -5.86
CA SER A 112 -7.06 14.83 -5.26
C SER A 112 -7.60 13.42 -5.01
N LEU A 113 -8.69 13.32 -4.23
CA LEU A 113 -9.39 12.05 -4.05
C LEU A 113 -10.00 11.58 -5.37
N GLU A 114 -10.58 12.50 -6.13
CA GLU A 114 -11.25 12.29 -7.40
C GLU A 114 -10.29 11.67 -8.40
N LYS A 115 -9.08 12.23 -8.53
CA LYS A 115 -8.05 11.67 -9.40
C LYS A 115 -7.55 10.29 -8.94
N ARG A 116 -7.59 9.99 -7.63
CA ARG A 116 -7.27 8.65 -7.14
C ARG A 116 -8.41 7.66 -7.40
N PHE A 117 -9.67 8.10 -7.37
CA PHE A 117 -10.80 7.29 -7.80
C PHE A 117 -10.76 7.01 -9.30
N ASP A 118 -10.42 8.01 -10.13
CA ASP A 118 -10.19 7.82 -11.58
C ASP A 118 -9.12 6.74 -11.83
N GLN A 119 -8.00 6.80 -11.09
CA GLN A 119 -6.94 5.77 -11.17
C GLN A 119 -7.44 4.40 -10.74
N LEU A 120 -8.24 4.33 -9.69
CA LEU A 120 -8.78 3.08 -9.16
C LEU A 120 -9.72 2.43 -10.17
N GLN A 121 -10.63 3.21 -10.76
CA GLN A 121 -11.51 2.77 -11.84
C GLN A 121 -10.69 2.24 -13.02
N TRP A 122 -9.69 3.00 -13.48
CA TRP A 122 -8.84 2.57 -14.59
C TRP A 122 -8.13 1.23 -14.30
N ILE A 123 -7.62 1.03 -13.08
CA ILE A 123 -6.98 -0.24 -12.70
C ILE A 123 -8.00 -1.39 -12.69
N ILE A 124 -9.20 -1.14 -12.18
CA ILE A 124 -10.28 -2.14 -12.16
C ILE A 124 -10.69 -2.51 -13.59
N ASP A 125 -10.77 -1.55 -14.49
CA ASP A 125 -11.15 -1.79 -15.89
C ASP A 125 -10.09 -2.61 -16.64
N GLU A 126 -8.80 -2.35 -16.41
CA GLU A 126 -7.71 -3.04 -17.10
C GLU A 126 -7.38 -4.42 -16.50
N PHE A 127 -7.47 -4.57 -15.18
CA PHE A 127 -6.99 -5.77 -14.46
C PHE A 127 -8.08 -6.53 -13.69
N GLY A 128 -9.29 -6.00 -13.63
CA GLY A 128 -10.42 -6.58 -12.90
C GLY A 128 -10.39 -6.30 -11.39
N LEU A 129 -11.53 -6.46 -10.74
CA LEU A 129 -11.72 -6.20 -9.31
C LEU A 129 -10.78 -7.02 -8.41
N THR A 130 -10.56 -8.30 -8.74
CA THR A 130 -9.72 -9.21 -7.96
C THR A 130 -8.26 -8.75 -7.89
N SER A 131 -7.81 -7.96 -8.87
CA SER A 131 -6.47 -7.41 -8.90
C SER A 131 -6.24 -6.28 -7.89
N VAL A 132 -7.27 -5.81 -7.18
CA VAL A 132 -7.17 -4.66 -6.28
C VAL A 132 -7.48 -5.03 -4.84
N SER A 133 -6.64 -4.54 -3.93
CA SER A 133 -6.94 -4.40 -2.52
C SER A 133 -6.94 -2.93 -2.13
N PHE A 134 -8.12 -2.43 -1.78
CA PHE A 134 -8.28 -1.10 -1.22
C PHE A 134 -7.83 -1.06 0.24
N ARG A 135 -7.08 -0.02 0.58
CA ARG A 135 -6.55 0.20 1.92
C ARG A 135 -6.93 1.59 2.42
N PHE A 136 -7.56 1.65 3.58
CA PHE A 136 -7.57 2.85 4.42
C PHE A 136 -6.56 2.65 5.54
N ASP A 137 -5.28 2.66 5.16
CA ASP A 137 -4.20 2.25 6.06
C ASP A 137 -3.00 3.21 5.99
N PRO A 138 -2.52 3.73 7.13
CA PRO A 138 -3.07 3.56 8.49
C PRO A 138 -4.15 4.58 8.83
N ILE A 139 -4.98 4.26 9.82
CA ILE A 139 -5.74 5.22 10.62
C ILE A 139 -4.75 5.88 11.59
N ILE A 140 -4.64 7.21 11.55
CA ILE A 140 -3.72 7.97 12.40
C ILE A 140 -4.49 9.01 13.21
N ILE A 141 -4.11 9.14 14.47
CA ILE A 141 -4.63 10.14 15.40
C ILE A 141 -3.45 10.93 15.94
N TYR A 142 -3.59 12.24 15.99
CA TYR A 142 -2.48 13.14 16.32
C TYR A 142 -3.01 14.49 16.82
N LYS A 143 -2.10 15.32 17.32
CA LYS A 143 -2.31 16.75 17.55
C LYS A 143 -1.17 17.57 16.96
N LYS A 144 -1.37 18.86 16.71
CA LYS A 144 -0.24 19.79 16.54
C LYS A 144 0.34 20.12 17.90
N LYS A 145 1.63 20.50 17.95
CA LYS A 145 2.28 20.93 19.20
C LYS A 145 1.57 22.13 19.84
N ASP A 146 1.10 23.05 19.01
CA ASP A 146 0.53 24.33 19.45
C ASP A 146 -1.01 24.32 19.48
N GLU A 147 -1.65 23.16 19.24
CA GLU A 147 -3.10 23.00 19.27
C GLU A 147 -3.48 21.87 20.24
N ASN A 148 -4.49 22.08 21.09
CA ASN A 148 -5.04 21.02 21.94
C ASN A 148 -6.06 20.13 21.21
N ARG A 149 -6.45 20.48 19.98
CA ARG A 149 -7.41 19.73 19.19
C ARG A 149 -6.81 18.40 18.71
N ILE A 150 -7.48 17.29 19.02
CA ILE A 150 -7.18 15.98 18.45
C ILE A 150 -7.69 15.93 17.02
N LYS A 151 -6.83 15.47 16.11
CA LYS A 151 -7.08 15.29 14.68
C LYS A 151 -6.89 13.84 14.28
N SER A 152 -7.51 13.46 13.16
CA SER A 152 -7.31 12.17 12.51
C SER A 152 -7.40 12.32 11.00
N ASN A 153 -7.07 11.27 10.26
CA ASN A 153 -7.30 11.20 8.82
C ASN A 153 -8.69 10.64 8.45
N LEU A 154 -9.69 10.71 9.33
CA LEU A 154 -11.01 10.09 9.13
C LEU A 154 -12.08 11.07 8.60
N ASP A 155 -11.73 12.32 8.32
CA ASP A 155 -12.65 13.40 7.93
C ASP A 155 -13.40 13.15 6.61
N LYS A 156 -12.79 12.41 5.67
CA LYS A 156 -13.44 11.99 4.40
C LYS A 156 -13.74 10.50 4.35
N PHE A 157 -13.74 9.80 5.49
CA PHE A 157 -13.88 8.35 5.51
C PHE A 157 -15.16 7.88 4.80
N GLU A 158 -16.34 8.39 5.17
CA GLU A 158 -17.60 7.97 4.56
C GLU A 158 -17.63 8.22 3.04
N TYR A 159 -17.19 9.40 2.60
CA TYR A 159 -17.09 9.73 1.17
C TYR A 159 -16.17 8.76 0.42
N ILE A 160 -15.04 8.38 1.01
CA ILE A 160 -14.13 7.41 0.42
C ILE A 160 -14.78 6.03 0.33
N ILE A 161 -15.44 5.57 1.39
CA ILE A 161 -16.12 4.26 1.40
C ILE A 161 -17.23 4.24 0.33
N GLU A 162 -18.07 5.27 0.29
CA GLU A 162 -19.13 5.41 -0.72
C GLU A 162 -18.54 5.27 -2.14
N LYS A 163 -17.54 6.09 -2.47
CA LYS A 163 -16.94 6.08 -3.82
C LYS A 163 -16.27 4.76 -4.15
N VAL A 164 -15.52 4.18 -3.23
CA VAL A 164 -14.84 2.89 -3.46
C VAL A 164 -15.83 1.74 -3.60
N SER A 165 -16.88 1.70 -2.77
CA SER A 165 -17.93 0.67 -2.86
C SER A 165 -18.70 0.74 -4.18
N ALA A 166 -18.92 1.95 -4.71
CA ALA A 166 -19.60 2.16 -5.98
C ALA A 166 -18.81 1.59 -7.18
N LEU A 167 -17.49 1.41 -7.04
CA LEU A 167 -16.65 0.74 -8.03
C LEU A 167 -16.68 -0.79 -7.91
N GLY A 168 -17.45 -1.35 -6.97
CA GLY A 168 -17.62 -2.80 -6.81
C GLY A 168 -16.68 -3.45 -5.81
N LEU A 169 -15.76 -2.70 -5.17
CA LEU A 169 -14.92 -3.24 -4.10
C LEU A 169 -15.72 -3.44 -2.82
N LYS A 170 -15.56 -4.63 -2.22
CA LYS A 170 -16.31 -5.06 -1.02
C LYS A 170 -15.44 -5.21 0.22
N GLU A 171 -14.14 -4.96 0.13
CA GLU A 171 -13.20 -5.13 1.24
C GLU A 171 -12.32 -3.89 1.41
N MET A 172 -12.12 -3.49 2.67
CA MET A 172 -11.17 -2.46 3.07
C MET A 172 -10.17 -3.00 4.07
N ILE A 173 -8.89 -2.91 3.74
CA ILE A 173 -7.80 -3.22 4.67
C ILE A 173 -7.45 -1.96 5.48
N PHE A 174 -7.28 -2.10 6.78
CA PHE A 174 -6.88 -1.00 7.66
C PHE A 174 -5.97 -1.47 8.82
N SER A 175 -5.32 -0.52 9.47
CA SER A 175 -4.69 -0.67 10.78
C SER A 175 -4.64 0.69 11.48
N PHE A 176 -4.46 0.73 12.80
CA PHE A 176 -4.03 1.94 13.50
C PHE A 176 -2.51 2.10 13.39
N ALA A 177 -2.05 3.32 13.12
CA ALA A 177 -0.63 3.63 12.97
C ALA A 177 0.20 3.19 14.19
N THR A 178 1.19 2.32 13.96
CA THR A 178 2.16 1.96 15.01
C THR A 178 3.17 3.08 15.21
N ILE A 179 3.24 3.62 16.43
CA ILE A 179 4.07 4.79 16.75
C ILE A 179 5.50 4.35 17.13
N TYR A 180 6.27 3.88 16.15
CA TYR A 180 7.70 3.60 16.34
C TYR A 180 8.49 4.88 16.69
N THR A 181 9.63 4.72 17.36
CA THR A 181 10.54 5.83 17.70
C THR A 181 10.85 6.73 16.50
N LYS A 182 11.13 6.14 15.33
CA LYS A 182 11.37 6.90 14.08
C LYS A 182 10.16 7.72 13.62
N VAL A 183 8.94 7.21 13.79
CA VAL A 183 7.70 7.89 13.39
C VAL A 183 7.45 9.05 14.34
N ASN A 184 7.54 8.80 15.65
CA ASN A 184 7.40 9.82 16.68
C ASN A 184 8.39 10.98 16.49
N ASN A 185 9.67 10.68 16.27
CA ASN A 185 10.71 11.70 16.07
C ASN A 185 10.44 12.54 14.82
N ARG A 186 10.09 11.90 13.69
CA ARG A 186 9.79 12.62 12.44
C ARG A 186 8.53 13.48 12.55
N MET A 187 7.49 13.00 13.23
CA MET A 187 6.27 13.79 13.44
C MET A 187 6.56 14.98 14.36
N LYS A 188 7.26 14.79 15.49
CA LYS A 188 7.64 15.89 16.39
C LYS A 188 8.49 16.94 15.71
N ALA A 189 9.45 16.53 14.88
CA ALA A 189 10.27 17.44 14.08
C ALA A 189 9.44 18.30 13.12
N ARG A 190 8.31 17.78 12.64
CA ARG A 190 7.35 18.48 11.77
C ARG A 190 6.23 19.20 12.52
N GLY A 191 6.32 19.32 13.86
CA GLY A 191 5.31 20.02 14.66
C GLY A 191 4.09 19.19 15.06
N PHE A 192 4.12 17.87 14.86
CA PHE A 192 3.00 16.96 15.17
C PHE A 192 3.34 16.01 16.31
N ILE A 193 2.33 15.63 17.09
CA ILE A 193 2.44 14.64 18.17
C ILE A 193 1.50 13.48 17.82
N PRO A 194 2.02 12.30 17.45
CA PRO A 194 1.17 11.12 17.26
C PRO A 194 0.58 10.67 18.60
N LEU A 195 -0.65 10.16 18.54
CA LEU A 195 -1.35 9.60 19.67
C LEU A 195 -1.69 8.14 19.35
N ASP A 196 -1.35 7.24 20.27
CA ASP A 196 -1.79 5.85 20.22
C ASP A 196 -2.96 5.67 21.20
N PRO A 197 -4.21 5.54 20.72
CA PRO A 197 -5.36 5.43 21.61
C PRO A 197 -5.35 4.09 22.36
N SER A 198 -5.95 4.09 23.55
CA SER A 198 -6.27 2.86 24.27
C SER A 198 -7.16 1.94 23.42
N PHE A 199 -7.15 0.65 23.73
CA PHE A 199 -8.01 -0.32 23.05
C PHE A 199 -9.50 0.06 23.08
N SER A 200 -10.00 0.50 24.24
CA SER A 200 -11.39 0.99 24.37
C SER A 200 -11.70 2.13 23.41
N LYS A 201 -10.77 3.09 23.25
CA LYS A 201 -10.95 4.20 22.30
C LYS A 201 -10.87 3.73 20.84
N LYS A 202 -9.97 2.80 20.52
CA LYS A 202 -9.92 2.16 19.19
C LYS A 202 -11.24 1.47 18.88
N LYS A 203 -11.81 0.71 19.83
CA LYS A 203 -13.11 0.05 19.69
C LYS A 203 -14.25 1.05 19.44
N GLU A 204 -14.30 2.16 20.17
CA GLU A 204 -15.30 3.21 19.94
C GLU A 204 -15.21 3.79 18.52
N ILE A 205 -14.00 4.07 18.05
CA ILE A 205 -13.76 4.56 16.69
C ILE A 205 -14.20 3.52 15.67
N LEU A 206 -13.78 2.26 15.83
CA LEU A 206 -14.11 1.19 14.91
C LEU A 206 -15.60 0.92 14.83
N ASN A 207 -16.33 0.97 15.95
CA ASN A 207 -17.80 0.84 15.93
C ASN A 207 -18.48 1.92 15.08
N LYS A 208 -17.92 3.14 15.03
CA LYS A 208 -18.43 4.22 14.16
C LYS A 208 -18.10 3.93 12.69
N LEU A 209 -16.89 3.47 12.40
CA LEU A 209 -16.47 3.12 11.03
C LEU A 209 -17.23 1.90 10.50
N LEU A 210 -17.51 0.91 11.34
CA LEU A 210 -18.29 -0.28 10.99
C LEU A 210 -19.70 0.09 10.54
N LYS A 211 -20.38 1.02 11.23
CA LYS A 211 -21.72 1.48 10.80
C LYS A 211 -21.71 2.05 9.38
N ILE A 212 -20.68 2.84 9.06
CA ILE A 212 -20.48 3.40 7.71
C ILE A 212 -20.19 2.25 6.73
N CYS A 213 -19.27 1.36 7.07
CA CYS A 213 -18.89 0.25 6.19
C CYS A 213 -20.08 -0.68 5.91
N THR A 214 -20.90 -1.01 6.91
CA THR A 214 -22.13 -1.80 6.75
C THR A 214 -23.13 -1.13 5.82
N LYS A 215 -23.32 0.19 5.91
CA LYS A 215 -24.19 0.96 5.01
C LYS A 215 -23.81 0.80 3.53
N TYR A 216 -22.53 0.60 3.23
CA TYR A 216 -21.99 0.47 1.88
C TYR A 216 -21.50 -0.96 1.56
N GLU A 217 -21.90 -1.95 2.35
CA GLU A 217 -21.49 -3.37 2.18
C GLU A 217 -19.97 -3.57 2.09
N MET A 218 -19.21 -2.75 2.81
CA MET A 218 -17.76 -2.81 2.87
C MET A 218 -17.32 -3.65 4.08
N GLN A 219 -16.58 -4.73 3.86
CA GLN A 219 -16.02 -5.55 4.92
C GLN A 219 -14.69 -4.97 5.42
N MET A 220 -14.55 -4.81 6.73
CA MET A 220 -13.32 -4.30 7.35
C MET A 220 -12.35 -5.45 7.67
N LYS A 221 -11.10 -5.35 7.18
CA LYS A 221 -10.04 -6.33 7.47
C LYS A 221 -8.83 -5.66 8.13
N ALA A 222 -8.49 -6.09 9.34
CA ALA A 222 -7.38 -5.56 10.13
C ALA A 222 -6.04 -6.21 9.72
N CYS A 223 -5.03 -5.37 9.49
CA CYS A 223 -3.68 -5.79 9.16
C CYS A 223 -2.78 -5.79 10.41
N CYS A 224 -2.16 -6.93 10.72
CA CYS A 224 -1.12 -7.07 11.77
C CYS A 224 -1.50 -6.52 13.17
N GLN A 225 -2.78 -6.56 13.54
CA GLN A 225 -3.27 -6.09 14.84
C GLN A 225 -4.30 -7.09 15.42
N PRO A 226 -3.84 -8.25 15.93
CA PRO A 226 -4.73 -9.35 16.31
C PRO A 226 -5.73 -8.98 17.41
N GLY A 227 -5.37 -8.09 18.33
CA GLY A 227 -6.32 -7.62 19.35
C GLY A 227 -7.56 -6.91 18.79
N LEU A 228 -7.51 -6.39 17.55
CA LEU A 228 -8.69 -5.81 16.91
C LEU A 228 -9.68 -6.86 16.40
N LEU A 229 -9.26 -8.12 16.26
CA LEU A 229 -10.12 -9.23 15.82
C LEU A 229 -11.15 -9.63 16.90
N GLU A 230 -10.98 -9.18 18.13
CA GLU A 230 -11.96 -9.33 19.22
C GLU A 230 -13.22 -8.48 19.02
N ILE A 231 -13.21 -7.59 18.01
CA ILE A 231 -14.34 -6.72 17.68
C ILE A 231 -15.14 -7.39 16.56
N ASN A 232 -16.40 -7.71 16.84
CA ASN A 232 -17.32 -8.30 15.87
C ASN A 232 -17.41 -7.46 14.59
N GLY A 233 -17.29 -8.12 13.43
CA GLY A 233 -17.32 -7.47 12.11
C GLY A 233 -15.95 -7.08 11.55
N ILE A 234 -14.85 -7.44 12.22
CA ILE A 234 -13.47 -7.24 11.74
C ILE A 234 -12.80 -8.60 11.50
N GLU A 235 -12.27 -8.78 10.30
CA GLU A 235 -11.53 -9.99 9.93
C GLU A 235 -10.03 -9.73 9.78
N GLN A 236 -9.24 -10.81 9.68
CA GLN A 236 -7.80 -10.72 9.43
C GLN A 236 -7.52 -10.41 7.96
N ALA A 237 -6.66 -9.42 7.70
CA ALA A 237 -6.15 -9.13 6.36
C ALA A 237 -4.83 -9.87 6.06
N HIS A 238 -4.59 -10.15 4.78
CA HIS A 238 -3.28 -10.56 4.26
C HIS A 238 -2.75 -9.52 3.26
N CYS A 239 -1.57 -8.94 3.56
CA CYS A 239 -0.94 -7.91 2.72
C CYS A 239 -0.58 -8.38 1.31
N VAL A 240 -0.16 -9.63 1.19
CA VAL A 240 0.11 -10.31 -0.08
C VAL A 240 -0.69 -11.61 0.01
N ASP A 241 -1.90 -11.57 -0.53
CA ASP A 241 -2.88 -12.65 -0.41
C ASP A 241 -2.63 -13.68 -1.49
N ALA A 242 -2.20 -14.89 -1.09
CA ALA A 242 -1.88 -15.96 -2.00
C ALA A 242 -3.11 -16.44 -2.80
N ASN A 243 -4.30 -16.44 -2.18
CA ASN A 243 -5.53 -16.88 -2.84
C ASN A 243 -5.95 -15.88 -3.93
N LYS A 244 -5.86 -14.57 -3.64
CA LYS A 244 -6.11 -13.54 -4.67
C LYS A 244 -5.08 -13.61 -5.79
N ILE A 245 -3.81 -13.81 -5.47
CA ILE A 245 -2.76 -13.95 -6.49
C ILE A 245 -3.02 -15.15 -7.39
N GLU A 246 -3.40 -16.30 -6.82
CA GLU A 246 -3.75 -17.49 -7.61
C GLU A 246 -4.93 -17.22 -8.56
N GLN A 247 -5.98 -16.53 -8.08
CA GLN A 247 -7.10 -16.12 -8.94
C GLN A 247 -6.68 -15.17 -10.08
N ILE A 248 -5.67 -14.32 -9.85
CA ILE A 248 -5.16 -13.39 -10.87
C ILE A 248 -4.32 -14.13 -11.93
N ILE A 249 -3.49 -15.10 -11.53
CA ILE A 249 -2.48 -15.69 -12.43
C ILE A 249 -2.85 -17.07 -13.01
N GLY A 250 -3.91 -17.71 -12.50
CA GLY A 250 -4.26 -19.11 -12.82
C GLY A 250 -3.09 -20.07 -12.64
#